data_AF-A0A839IC34-F1
#
_entry.id   AF-A0A839IC34-F1
#
_cell.length_a   1.000
_cell.length_b   1.000
_cell.length_c   1.000
_cell.angle_alpha   90.00
_cell.angle_beta   90.00
_cell.angle_gamma   90.00
#
_symmetry.space_group_name_H-M   'P 1'
#
loop_
_entity.id
_entity.type
_entity.pdbx_description
1 polymer ?
#
loop_
_entity_poly.entity_id
_entity_poly.type
_entity_poly.pdbx_seq_one_letter_code
_entity_poly.pdbx_strand_id
1 'polypeptide(L)'
;MKKNYLNRIYRGKVEHRYGFDTAINKSPIEKSLYLFLEGLEGDQCADSHHHGGVERALHQYPLEHYAYWKEKYGGDIHWGAPGMGENLSSEGMTEETVCLG
;
A
#
# COMPACT_ATOMS: atom_id res chain seq x y z
N MET A 1 -14.99 -18.96 10.87
CA MET A 1 -13.62 -18.74 10.39
C MET A 1 -13.45 -17.25 10.12
N LYS A 2 -12.41 -16.61 10.66
CA LYS A 2 -12.04 -15.25 10.23
C LYS A 2 -11.58 -15.35 8.77
N LYS A 3 -12.17 -14.55 7.89
CA LYS A 3 -11.81 -14.55 6.47
C LYS A 3 -10.61 -13.62 6.31
N ASN A 4 -9.55 -14.12 5.70
CA ASN A 4 -8.39 -13.31 5.31
C ASN A 4 -8.57 -12.99 3.83
N TYR A 5 -8.67 -11.72 3.47
CA TYR A 5 -8.80 -11.34 2.06
C TYR A 5 -8.11 -10.02 1.77
N LEU A 6 -7.65 -9.93 0.52
CA LEU A 6 -7.28 -8.69 -0.11
C LEU A 6 -8.56 -7.90 -0.42
N ASN A 7 -8.68 -6.70 0.14
CA ASN A 7 -9.86 -5.86 -0.01
C ASN A 7 -9.79 -5.02 -1.29
N ARG A 8 -8.66 -4.33 -1.50
CA ARG A 8 -8.48 -3.40 -2.62
C ARG A 8 -7.01 -3.28 -3.04
N ILE A 9 -6.82 -3.00 -4.33
CA ILE A 9 -5.50 -2.81 -4.95
C ILE A 9 -5.34 -1.35 -5.36
N TYR A 10 -4.13 -0.82 -5.19
CA TYR A 10 -3.77 0.55 -5.51
C TYR A 10 -2.45 0.62 -6.29
N ARG A 11 -2.33 1.65 -7.12
CA ARG A 11 -1.08 2.04 -7.80
C ARG A 11 -0.89 3.55 -7.80
N GLY A 12 0.35 4.00 -7.85
CA GLY A 12 0.75 5.40 -7.85
C GLY A 12 1.64 5.76 -9.02
N LYS A 13 1.78 7.05 -9.25
CA LYS A 13 2.78 7.63 -10.14
C LYS A 13 3.71 8.51 -9.32
N VAL A 14 4.94 8.65 -9.78
CA VAL A 14 5.86 9.63 -9.20
C VAL A 14 5.31 11.03 -9.42
N GLU A 15 5.24 11.80 -8.35
CA GLU A 15 4.93 13.23 -8.34
C GLU A 15 5.93 13.96 -7.43
N HIS A 16 6.15 15.25 -7.70
CA HIS A 16 6.94 16.10 -6.84
C HIS A 16 6.06 16.67 -5.73
N ARG A 17 6.23 16.18 -4.49
CA ARG A 17 5.43 16.59 -3.33
C ARG A 17 6.28 16.61 -2.06
N TYR A 18 5.94 17.46 -1.10
CA TYR A 18 6.66 17.58 0.18
C TYR A 18 8.15 17.93 0.03
N GLY A 19 8.55 18.49 -1.13
CA GLY A 19 9.93 18.86 -1.44
C GLY A 19 10.79 17.74 -2.04
N PHE A 20 10.21 16.59 -2.40
CA PHE A 20 10.92 15.49 -3.04
C PHE A 20 10.00 14.68 -3.98
N ASP A 21 10.58 13.79 -4.79
CA ASP A 21 9.81 12.93 -5.67
C ASP A 21 9.30 11.71 -4.91
N THR A 22 8.00 11.43 -4.99
CA THR A 22 7.36 10.32 -4.27
C THR A 22 6.23 9.71 -5.08
N ALA A 23 5.96 8.42 -4.85
CA ALA A 23 4.80 7.70 -5.40
C ALA A 23 3.88 7.17 -4.27
N ILE A 24 3.92 7.81 -3.11
CA ILE A 24 3.15 7.38 -1.93
C ILE A 24 1.64 7.54 -2.14
N ASN A 25 1.22 8.55 -2.90
CA ASN A 25 -0.18 8.81 -3.18
C ASN A 25 -0.68 7.88 -4.29
N LYS A 26 -1.30 6.77 -3.89
CA LYS A 26 -1.84 5.76 -4.80
C LYS A 26 -3.34 5.93 -5.01
N SER A 27 -3.83 5.49 -6.17
CA SER A 27 -5.24 5.48 -6.56
C SER A 27 -5.74 4.04 -6.70
N PRO A 28 -7.04 3.79 -6.39
CA PRO A 28 -7.61 2.45 -6.49
C PRO A 28 -7.65 1.96 -7.93
N ILE A 29 -7.55 0.64 -8.10
CA ILE A 29 -7.65 -0.02 -9.40
C ILE A 29 -8.99 -0.75 -9.50
N GLU A 30 -9.77 -0.39 -10.53
CA GLU A 30 -11.13 -0.93 -10.77
C GLU A 30 -11.17 -2.13 -11.73
N LYS A 31 -10.06 -2.41 -12.43
CA LYS A 31 -9.96 -3.47 -13.45
C LYS A 31 -8.80 -4.40 -13.13
N SER A 32 -8.84 -5.61 -13.68
CA SER A 32 -7.69 -6.50 -13.65
C SER A 32 -6.48 -5.84 -14.33
N LEU A 33 -5.30 -6.11 -13.80
CA LEU A 33 -4.02 -5.63 -14.31
C LEU A 33 -2.97 -6.73 -14.22
N TYR A 34 -1.85 -6.51 -14.88
CA TYR A 34 -0.72 -7.42 -14.80
C TYR A 34 0.15 -7.15 -13.54
N LEU A 35 0.68 -8.20 -12.93
CA LEU A 35 1.73 -8.14 -11.90
C LEU A 35 3.03 -8.66 -12.50
N PHE A 36 3.99 -7.76 -12.70
CA PHE A 36 5.35 -8.09 -13.13
C PHE A 36 6.22 -8.47 -11.92
N LEU A 37 7.42 -8.99 -12.19
CA LEU A 37 8.38 -9.35 -11.13
C LEU A 37 8.73 -8.17 -10.20
N GLU A 38 8.72 -6.95 -10.74
CA GLU A 38 9.12 -5.74 -10.00
C GLU A 38 7.93 -4.87 -9.57
N GLY A 39 6.69 -5.30 -9.82
CA GLY A 39 5.49 -4.60 -9.34
C GLY A 39 4.30 -4.62 -10.30
N LEU A 40 3.26 -3.89 -9.89
CA LEU A 40 2.00 -3.77 -10.64
C LEU A 40 2.16 -2.94 -11.91
N GLU A 41 1.44 -3.31 -12.96
CA GLU A 41 1.37 -2.53 -14.19
C GLU A 41 0.98 -1.07 -13.93
N GLY A 42 1.91 -0.16 -14.25
CA GLY A 42 1.73 1.28 -14.13
C GLY A 42 1.86 1.83 -12.70
N ASP A 43 2.24 1.01 -11.71
CA ASP A 43 2.74 1.49 -10.44
C ASP A 43 4.20 1.95 -10.59
N GLN A 44 4.59 3.02 -9.90
CA GLN A 44 5.92 3.60 -10.00
C GLN A 44 6.57 3.70 -8.62
N CYS A 45 7.91 3.66 -8.61
CA CYS A 45 8.73 3.83 -7.42
C CYS A 45 9.73 4.97 -7.68
N ALA A 46 9.67 6.04 -6.88
CA ALA A 46 10.52 7.22 -7.06
C ALA A 46 12.00 6.93 -6.76
N ASP A 47 12.26 6.05 -5.78
CA ASP A 47 13.60 5.58 -5.42
C ASP A 47 13.66 4.06 -5.55
N SER A 48 13.92 3.59 -6.77
CA SER A 48 13.99 2.16 -7.06
C SER A 48 15.19 1.46 -6.42
N HIS A 49 16.22 2.20 -6.00
CA HIS A 49 17.40 1.61 -5.37
C HIS A 49 17.07 1.11 -3.96
N HIS A 50 16.38 1.92 -3.17
CA HIS A 50 16.04 1.59 -1.78
C HIS A 50 14.66 0.98 -1.63
N HIS A 51 13.70 1.38 -2.46
CA HIS A 51 12.29 0.99 -2.33
C HIS A 51 11.76 0.12 -3.47
N GLY A 52 12.53 -0.08 -4.54
CA GLY A 52 12.17 -0.95 -5.66
C GLY A 52 12.80 -2.34 -5.59
N GLY A 53 12.61 -3.10 -6.67
CA GLY A 53 13.16 -4.44 -6.87
C GLY A 53 12.19 -5.56 -6.52
N VAL A 54 12.54 -6.78 -6.94
CA VAL A 54 11.68 -7.97 -6.83
C VAL A 54 11.23 -8.30 -5.41
N GLU A 55 12.11 -8.09 -4.42
CA GLU A 55 11.82 -8.33 -2.99
C GLU A 55 10.86 -7.30 -2.37
N ARG A 56 10.59 -6.20 -3.09
CA ARG A 56 9.75 -5.07 -2.63
C ARG A 56 8.72 -4.66 -3.70
N ALA A 57 8.33 -5.61 -4.54
CA ALA A 57 7.42 -5.39 -5.66
C ALA A 57 6.00 -4.96 -5.23
N LEU A 58 5.59 -5.34 -4.01
CA LEU A 58 4.26 -5.04 -3.46
C LEU A 58 4.38 -4.62 -2.00
N HIS A 59 3.71 -3.53 -1.65
CA HIS A 59 3.51 -3.12 -0.26
C HIS A 59 2.11 -3.52 0.22
N GLN A 60 2.02 -4.26 1.33
CA GLN A 60 0.76 -4.64 1.96
C GLN A 60 0.59 -3.92 3.31
N TYR A 61 -0.63 -3.44 3.56
CA TYR A 61 -0.97 -2.82 4.84
C TYR A 61 -2.35 -3.28 5.35
N PRO A 62 -2.45 -3.74 6.62
CA PRO A 62 -3.72 -4.14 7.23
C PRO A 62 -4.65 -2.93 7.47
N LEU A 63 -5.92 -3.05 7.07
CA LEU A 63 -6.93 -2.02 7.28
C LEU A 63 -7.19 -1.73 8.77
N GLU A 64 -7.03 -2.76 9.61
CA GLU A 64 -7.23 -2.71 11.05
C GLU A 64 -6.39 -1.61 11.71
N HIS A 65 -5.20 -1.34 11.19
CA HIS A 65 -4.27 -0.37 11.77
C HIS A 65 -4.70 1.08 11.56
N TYR A 66 -5.54 1.39 10.56
CA TYR A 66 -6.04 2.74 10.39
C TYR A 66 -6.94 3.19 11.54
N ALA A 67 -7.64 2.26 12.22
CA ALA A 67 -8.40 2.57 13.42
C ALA A 67 -7.47 3.07 14.54
N TYR A 68 -6.32 2.39 14.75
CA TYR A 68 -5.31 2.80 15.71
C TYR A 68 -4.73 4.18 15.40
N TRP A 69 -4.36 4.46 14.15
CA TRP A 69 -3.82 5.77 13.79
C TRP A 69 -4.83 6.90 13.93
N LYS A 70 -6.09 6.64 13.58
CA LYS A 70 -7.19 7.59 13.79
C LYS A 70 -7.41 7.88 15.26
N GLU A 71 -7.31 6.88 16.14
CA GLU A 71 -7.41 7.09 17.59
C GLU A 71 -6.23 7.90 18.12
N LYS A 72 -5.01 7.54 17.70
CA LYS A 72 -3.77 8.13 18.22
C LYS A 72 -3.52 9.56 17.75
N TYR A 73 -3.86 9.85 16.51
CA TYR A 73 -3.53 11.11 15.83
C TYR A 73 -4.76 11.74 15.15
N GLY A 74 -5.96 11.43 15.64
CA GLY A 74 -7.21 11.95 15.11
C GLY A 74 -7.22 13.47 15.10
N GLY A 75 -7.38 14.03 13.91
CA GLY A 75 -7.36 15.46 13.61
C GLY A 75 -7.77 15.67 12.15
N ASP A 76 -7.18 16.65 11.47
CA ASP A 76 -7.52 16.98 10.07
C ASP A 76 -7.02 15.97 9.02
N ILE A 77 -6.38 14.88 9.45
CA ILE A 77 -5.81 13.86 8.57
C ILE A 77 -6.82 12.72 8.36
N HIS A 78 -7.06 12.38 7.09
CA HIS A 78 -7.83 11.20 6.74
C HIS A 78 -6.98 9.93 6.88
N TRP A 79 -7.15 9.24 8.01
CA TRP A 79 -6.56 7.92 8.24
C TRP A 79 -7.40 6.84 7.56
N GLY A 80 -6.97 6.40 6.38
CA GLY A 80 -7.62 5.34 5.60
C GLY A 80 -6.76 4.92 4.41
N ALA A 81 -7.08 3.79 3.78
CA ALA A 81 -6.34 3.28 2.64
C ALA A 81 -6.47 4.19 1.39
N PRO A 82 -5.40 4.42 0.62
CA PRO A 82 -4.05 3.88 0.76
C PRO A 82 -3.07 4.85 1.44
N GLY A 83 -3.42 5.35 2.64
CA GLY A 83 -2.69 6.40 3.34
C GLY A 83 -1.27 6.04 3.77
N MET A 84 -0.93 4.74 3.80
CA MET A 84 0.45 4.26 4.02
C MET A 84 1.18 3.97 2.69
N GLY A 85 0.57 4.29 1.55
CA GLY A 85 1.12 4.05 0.23
C GLY A 85 1.14 2.58 -0.16
N GLU A 86 0.28 1.76 0.43
CA GLU A 86 0.14 0.33 0.13
C GLU A 86 -0.41 0.09 -1.27
N ASN A 87 0.10 -0.98 -1.90
CA ASN A 87 -0.52 -1.56 -3.09
C ASN A 87 -1.69 -2.46 -2.71
N LEU A 88 -1.55 -3.19 -1.60
CA LEU A 88 -2.47 -4.22 -1.14
C LEU A 88 -3.05 -3.82 0.21
N SER A 89 -4.34 -3.47 0.24
CA SER A 89 -5.05 -3.26 1.49
C SER A 89 -5.80 -4.52 1.87
N SER A 90 -5.57 -5.02 3.08
CA SER A 90 -6.04 -6.35 3.52
C SER A 90 -6.82 -6.30 4.81
N GLU A 91 -7.62 -7.33 5.05
CA GLU A 91 -8.32 -7.57 6.32
C GLU A 91 -8.05 -9.00 6.79
N GLY A 92 -7.80 -9.18 8.09
CA GLY A 92 -7.40 -10.43 8.74
C GLY A 92 -5.92 -10.82 8.55
N MET A 93 -5.16 -10.06 7.75
CA MET A 93 -3.76 -10.30 7.41
C MET A 93 -2.84 -9.31 8.12
N THR A 94 -2.73 -9.44 9.44
CA THR A 94 -1.83 -8.63 10.28
C THR A 94 -0.47 -9.32 10.43
N GLU A 95 0.46 -8.63 11.06
CA GLU A 95 1.79 -9.13 11.39
C GLU A 95 1.76 -10.38 12.29
N GLU A 96 0.65 -10.63 13.00
CA GLU A 96 0.45 -11.84 13.82
C GLU A 96 0.00 -13.05 13.00
N THR A 97 -0.65 -12.82 11.84
CA THR A 97 -1.28 -13.89 11.04
C THR A 97 -0.54 -14.17 9.73
N VAL A 98 0.29 -13.23 9.28
CA VAL A 98 1.17 -13.39 8.12
C VAL A 98 2.53 -13.95 8.57
N CYS A 99 3.06 -14.92 7.83
CA CYS A 99 4.39 -15.50 8.06
C CYS A 99 5.31 -15.20 6.89
N LEU A 100 6.63 -15.25 7.13
CA LEU A 100 7.63 -15.24 6.06
C LEU A 100 7.51 -16.52 5.23
N GLY A 101 7.55 -16.41 3.89
CA GLY A 101 7.50 -17.56 2.98
C GLY A 101 7.22 -17.19 1.54
#